data_AF-A0A3N5KHR3-F1
#
_entry.id   AF-A0A3N5KHR3-F1
#
_cell.length_a   1.000
_cell.length_b   1.000
_cell.length_c   1.000
_cell.angle_alpha   90.00
_cell.angle_beta   90.00
_cell.angle_gamma   90.00
#
_symmetry.space_group_name_H-M   'P 1'
#
loop_
_entity.id
_entity.type
_entity.pdbx_description
1 polymer ?
#
loop_
_entity_poly.entity_id
_entity_poly.type
_entity_poly.pdbx_seq_one_letter_code
_entity_poly.pdbx_strand_id
1 'polypeptide(L)'
;MRMLTRRMFLMLLAAGLVFATSPPTPHAAAAVERSARVTILQLNDLYDIVGVDKGKRGGLARVATLRDRIAKESPDAVLVLAGDFLSPSTMS
;
A
#
# COMPACT_ATOMS: atom_id res chain seq x y z
N MET A 1 -52.01 36.09 31.78
CA MET A 1 -50.66 35.49 32.03
C MET A 1 -50.59 33.96 32.01
N ARG A 2 -51.60 33.20 32.49
CA ARG A 2 -51.52 31.71 32.56
C ARG A 2 -51.49 30.97 31.20
N MET A 3 -51.98 31.57 30.12
CA MET A 3 -51.99 30.93 28.78
C MET A 3 -50.65 31.07 28.03
N LEU A 4 -49.87 32.12 28.32
CA LEU A 4 -48.56 32.37 27.68
C LEU A 4 -47.51 31.36 28.20
N THR A 5 -47.54 31.04 29.49
CA THR A 5 -46.69 30.04 30.13
C THR A 5 -46.97 28.62 29.64
N ARG A 6 -48.23 28.27 29.34
CA ARG A 6 -48.59 26.95 28.78
C ARG A 6 -48.10 26.77 27.34
N ARG A 7 -48.13 27.84 26.52
CA ARG A 7 -47.60 27.82 25.15
C ARG A 7 -46.07 27.71 25.13
N MET A 8 -45.39 28.46 26.01
CA MET A 8 -43.93 28.33 26.20
C MET A 8 -43.53 26.92 26.66
N PHE A 9 -44.28 26.34 27.61
CA PHE A 9 -44.00 24.98 28.10
C PHE A 9 -44.17 23.93 26.99
N LEU A 10 -45.22 24.04 26.18
CA LEU A 10 -45.44 23.14 25.04
C LEU A 10 -44.36 23.27 23.96
N MET A 11 -43.86 24.49 23.70
CA MET A 11 -42.75 24.68 22.75
C MET A 11 -41.42 24.13 23.27
N LEU A 12 -41.14 24.27 24.57
CA LEU A 12 -39.95 23.67 25.18
C LEU A 12 -40.03 22.13 25.19
N LEU A 13 -41.21 21.56 25.45
CA LEU A 13 -41.44 20.12 25.39
C LEU A 13 -41.27 19.58 23.96
N ALA A 14 -41.81 20.28 22.96
CA ALA A 14 -41.67 19.91 21.56
C ALA A 14 -40.21 19.98 21.08
N ALA A 15 -39.47 21.03 21.47
CA ALA A 15 -38.05 21.17 21.15
C ALA A 15 -37.20 20.07 21.80
N GLY A 16 -37.52 19.68 23.05
CA GLY A 16 -36.85 18.57 23.74
C GLY A 16 -37.10 17.22 23.06
N LEU A 17 -38.31 16.98 22.54
CA LEU A 17 -38.65 15.74 21.87
C LEU A 17 -37.96 15.59 20.49
N VAL A 18 -37.73 16.70 19.78
CA VAL A 18 -36.95 16.71 18.53
C VAL A 18 -35.48 16.41 18.79
N PHE A 19 -34.91 16.86 19.92
CA PHE A 19 -33.53 16.57 20.27
C PHE A 19 -33.29 15.10 20.67
N ALA A 20 -34.30 14.45 21.27
CA ALA A 20 -34.22 13.06 21.72
C ALA A 20 -34.39 12.01 20.61
N THR A 21 -34.77 12.41 19.39
CA THR A 21 -35.08 11.50 18.27
C THR A 21 -34.02 11.51 17.16
N SER A 22 -32.88 12.19 17.37
CA SER A 22 -31.76 12.08 16.43
C SER A 22 -31.19 10.66 16.49
N PRO A 23 -31.32 9.84 15.42
CA PRO A 23 -30.73 8.51 15.43
C PRO A 23 -29.21 8.66 15.54
N PRO A 24 -28.52 7.77 16.28
CA PRO A 24 -27.08 7.73 16.25
C PRO A 24 -26.67 7.48 14.80
N THR A 25 -26.03 8.46 14.17
CA THR A 25 -25.36 8.23 12.89
C THR A 25 -24.38 7.08 13.12
N PRO A 26 -24.56 5.92 12.46
CA PRO A 26 -23.55 4.89 12.52
C PRO A 26 -22.30 5.53 11.94
N HIS A 27 -21.30 5.75 12.78
CA HIS A 27 -19.96 6.07 12.34
C HIS A 27 -19.44 4.78 11.71
N ALA A 28 -19.89 4.50 10.49
CA ALA A 28 -19.33 3.48 9.64
C ALA A 28 -17.90 3.94 9.39
N ALA A 29 -16.98 3.47 10.25
CA ALA A 29 -15.56 3.55 9.99
C ALA A 29 -15.39 2.97 8.59
N ALA A 30 -15.17 3.85 7.61
CA ALA A 30 -14.91 3.44 6.24
C ALA A 30 -13.80 2.40 6.32
N ALA A 31 -14.08 1.18 5.87
CA ALA A 31 -13.07 0.14 5.78
C ALA A 31 -11.97 0.70 4.88
N VAL A 32 -10.85 1.09 5.49
CA VAL A 32 -9.68 1.53 4.74
C VAL A 32 -9.16 0.27 4.04
N GLU A 33 -9.51 0.13 2.77
CA GLU A 33 -8.89 -0.82 1.85
C GLU A 33 -7.37 -0.58 1.89
N ARG A 34 -6.65 -1.43 2.60
CA ARG A 34 -5.18 -1.36 2.70
C ARG A 34 -4.61 -2.15 1.54
N SER A 35 -4.53 -1.52 0.38
CA SER A 35 -3.79 -2.08 -0.76
C SER A 35 -2.29 -1.77 -0.63
N ALA A 36 -1.45 -2.80 -0.61
CA ALA A 36 0.00 -2.66 -0.72
C ALA A 36 0.47 -3.20 -2.08
N ARG A 37 1.42 -2.51 -2.72
CA ARG A 37 2.03 -2.93 -3.98
C ARG A 37 3.49 -3.26 -3.72
N VAL A 38 3.89 -4.49 -4.01
CA VAL A 38 5.30 -4.93 -3.93
C VAL A 38 5.80 -5.19 -5.34
N THR A 39 7.05 -4.81 -5.63
CA THR A 39 7.71 -5.13 -6.89
C THR A 39 8.78 -6.18 -6.64
N ILE A 40 8.71 -7.33 -7.31
CA ILE A 40 9.70 -8.40 -7.16
C ILE A 40 10.57 -8.44 -8.41
N LEU A 41 11.88 -8.25 -8.24
CA LEU A 41 12.88 -8.43 -9.28
C LEU A 41 13.53 -9.79 -9.03
N GLN A 42 13.21 -10.78 -9.86
CA GLN A 42 13.72 -12.13 -9.69
C GLN A 42 14.85 -12.44 -10.67
N LEU A 43 15.91 -13.10 -10.17
CA LEU A 43 16.98 -13.70 -10.97
C LEU A 43 17.07 -15.18 -10.64
N ASN A 44 17.40 -16.00 -11.62
CA ASN A 44 17.68 -17.43 -11.46
C ASN A 44 18.82 -17.83 -12.40
N ASP A 45 19.45 -18.98 -12.16
CA ASP A 45 20.46 -19.57 -13.05
C ASP A 45 21.62 -18.61 -13.37
N LEU A 46 22.09 -17.90 -12.35
CA LEU A 46 23.17 -16.93 -12.50
C LEU A 46 24.53 -17.62 -12.49
N TYR A 47 25.07 -17.87 -13.69
CA TYR A 47 26.38 -18.54 -13.84
C TYR A 47 27.55 -17.63 -14.20
N ASP A 48 27.28 -16.51 -14.88
CA ASP A 48 28.30 -15.53 -15.26
C ASP A 48 28.04 -14.18 -14.59
N ILE A 49 29.05 -13.67 -13.88
CA ILE A 49 28.99 -12.33 -13.27
C ILE A 49 29.15 -11.24 -14.34
N VAL A 50 29.97 -11.51 -15.35
CA VAL A 50 30.23 -10.61 -16.48
C VAL A 50 29.16 -10.75 -17.56
N GLY A 51 29.02 -9.71 -18.38
CA GLY A 51 28.11 -9.77 -19.52
C GLY A 51 28.60 -10.72 -20.61
N VAL A 52 27.69 -11.51 -21.17
CA VAL A 52 27.94 -12.38 -22.32
C VAL A 52 27.94 -11.60 -23.64
N ASP A 53 28.26 -12.26 -24.75
CA ASP A 53 28.35 -11.66 -26.09
C ASP A 53 29.29 -10.44 -26.13
N LYS A 54 30.49 -10.58 -25.54
CA LYS A 54 31.47 -9.49 -25.39
C LYS A 54 30.89 -8.31 -24.58
N GLY A 55 30.15 -8.59 -23.51
CA GLY A 55 29.54 -7.59 -22.63
C GLY A 55 28.22 -6.98 -23.14
N LYS A 56 27.72 -7.41 -24.30
CA LYS A 56 26.49 -6.83 -24.90
C LYS A 56 25.21 -7.28 -24.20
N ARG A 57 25.22 -8.39 -23.47
CA ARG A 57 24.03 -8.96 -22.79
C ARG A 57 24.32 -9.34 -21.35
N GLY A 58 23.30 -9.31 -20.49
CA GLY A 58 23.41 -9.72 -19.07
C GLY A 58 24.38 -8.89 -18.22
N GLY A 59 25.02 -9.53 -17.24
CA GLY A 59 26.02 -8.94 -16.36
C GLY A 59 25.43 -8.23 -15.13
N LEU A 60 25.97 -8.55 -13.94
CA LEU A 60 25.46 -8.05 -12.67
C LEU A 60 25.58 -6.53 -12.50
N ALA A 61 26.57 -5.89 -13.14
CA ALA A 61 26.67 -4.42 -13.16
C ALA A 61 25.45 -3.75 -13.83
N ARG A 62 24.96 -4.35 -14.93
CA ARG A 62 23.76 -3.88 -15.63
C ARG A 62 22.50 -4.14 -14.80
N VAL A 63 22.42 -5.31 -14.16
CA VAL A 63 21.34 -5.64 -13.21
C VAL A 63 21.29 -4.63 -12.06
N ALA A 64 22.43 -4.29 -11.46
CA ALA A 64 22.50 -3.29 -10.39
C ALA A 64 21.98 -1.92 -10.85
N THR A 65 22.35 -1.49 -12.06
CA THR A 65 21.84 -0.24 -12.63
C THR A 65 20.33 -0.28 -12.89
N LEU A 66 19.79 -1.44 -13.29
CA LEU A 66 18.35 -1.62 -13.46
C LEU A 66 17.62 -1.59 -12.11
N ARG A 67 18.14 -2.31 -11.10
CA ARG A 67 17.63 -2.27 -9.72
C ARG A 67 17.55 -0.83 -9.20
N ASP A 68 18.61 -0.04 -9.38
CA ASP A 68 18.67 1.34 -8.89
C ASP A 68 17.67 2.27 -9.58
N ARG A 69 17.36 2.01 -10.84
CA ARG A 69 16.31 2.75 -11.54
C ARG A 69 14.93 2.35 -11.04
N ILE A 70 14.68 1.04 -10.92
CA ILE A 70 13.40 0.52 -10.44
C ILE A 70 13.13 0.96 -9.00
N ALA A 71 14.14 0.97 -8.13
CA ALA A 71 14.00 1.40 -6.74
C ALA A 71 13.61 2.89 -6.58
N LYS A 72 13.87 3.73 -7.58
CA LYS A 72 13.40 5.13 -7.59
C LYS A 72 11.91 5.25 -7.88
N GLU A 73 11.33 4.29 -8.61
CA GLU A 73 9.92 4.27 -9.01
C GLU A 73 9.08 3.38 -8.09
N SER A 74 9.68 2.34 -7.51
CA SER A 74 9.07 1.36 -6.62
C SER A 74 9.95 1.20 -5.36
N PRO A 75 9.70 1.98 -4.29
CA PRO A 75 10.51 1.91 -3.07
C PRO A 75 10.39 0.56 -2.35
N ASP A 76 9.27 -0.16 -2.52
CA ASP A 76 9.05 -1.51 -1.97
C ASP A 76 9.58 -2.62 -2.92
N ALA A 77 10.52 -2.29 -3.81
CA ALA A 77 11.12 -3.26 -4.71
C ALA A 77 12.09 -4.19 -3.95
N VAL A 78 11.93 -5.49 -4.15
CA VAL A 78 12.80 -6.52 -3.57
C VAL A 78 13.47 -7.31 -4.68
N LEU A 79 14.80 -7.46 -4.57
CA LEU A 79 15.59 -8.31 -5.45
C LEU A 79 15.70 -9.71 -4.84
N VAL A 80 15.35 -10.74 -5.61
CA VAL A 80 15.37 -12.14 -5.18
C VAL A 80 16.25 -12.95 -6.14
N LEU A 81 17.21 -13.69 -5.58
CA LEU A 81 17.92 -14.74 -6.29
C LEU A 81 17.26 -16.09 -5.97
N ALA A 82 16.54 -16.65 -6.94
CA ALA A 82 15.66 -17.80 -6.76
C ALA A 82 16.35 -19.17 -6.81
N GLY A 83 17.68 -19.20 -6.92
CA GLY A 83 18.45 -20.45 -6.92
C GLY A 83 19.47 -20.54 -8.04
N ASP A 84 20.04 -21.72 -8.18
CA ASP A 84 20.95 -22.14 -9.26
C ASP A 84 22.13 -21.19 -9.52
N PHE A 85 22.70 -20.67 -8.43
CA PHE A 85 23.89 -19.83 -8.45
C PHE A 85 25.21 -20.63 -8.36
N LEU A 86 25.20 -21.83 -7.77
CA LEU A 86 26.42 -22.51 -7.29
C LEU A 86 26.93 -23.70 -8.15
N SER A 87 26.27 -24.09 -9.25
CA SER A 87 26.61 -25.35 -9.96
C SER A 87 26.46 -25.30 -11.49
N PRO A 88 27.51 -25.63 -12.27
CA PRO A 88 28.89 -25.18 -12.11
C PRO A 88 29.01 -23.79 -12.76
N SER A 89 29.21 -22.76 -11.95
CA SER A 89 29.67 -21.47 -12.45
C SER A 89 31.05 -21.66 -13.10
N THR A 90 31.24 -21.17 -14.32
CA THR A 90 32.51 -21.16 -15.09
C THR A 90 33.63 -20.32 -14.44
N MET A 91 33.39 -19.78 -13.24
CA MET A 91 34.33 -19.05 -12.39
C MET A 91 34.98 -19.92 -11.30
N SER A 92 35.05 -21.26 -11.48
CA SER A 92 36.02 -22.11 -10.75
C SER A 92 37.36 -22.16 -11.47
#